data_AF-A0AAC9P125-F1
#
_entry.id   AF-A0AAC9P125-F1
#
_cell.length_a   1.000
_cell.length_b   1.000
_cell.length_c   1.000
_cell.angle_alpha   90.00
_cell.angle_beta   90.00
_cell.angle_gamma   90.00
#
_symmetry.space_group_name_H-M   'P 1'
#
loop_
_entity.id
_entity.type
_entity.pdbx_description
1 polymer ?
#
loop_
_entity_poly.entity_id
_entity_poly.type
_entity_poly.pdbx_seq_one_letter_code
_entity_poly.pdbx_strand_id
1 'polypeptide(L)'
;MPLLALTVDDAVLTTEESFMRIATRDGRSFATRVTNPLDSPANPVGEAAFFDKTRGLCGMALSAPAVERLIAGVHDLGGDPDMPWLGDVLGPPRPPPVFD
;
A
#
# COMPACT_ATOMS: atom_id res chain seq x y z
N MET A 1 -22.16 -0.33 27.06
CA MET A 1 -22.29 -1.15 25.84
C MET A 1 -21.08 -0.90 24.95
N PRO A 2 -20.54 -1.93 24.29
CA PRO A 2 -19.46 -1.75 23.32
C PRO A 2 -19.96 -0.88 22.16
N LEU A 3 -19.11 0.04 21.69
CA LEU A 3 -19.41 0.94 20.58
C LEU A 3 -19.23 0.26 19.20
N LEU A 4 -18.73 -0.98 19.21
CA LEU A 4 -18.50 -1.81 18.04
C LEU A 4 -19.05 -3.22 18.30
N ALA A 5 -19.83 -3.74 17.35
CA ALA A 5 -20.26 -5.12 17.32
C ALA A 5 -19.90 -5.71 15.95
N LEU A 6 -19.25 -6.87 15.95
CA LEU A 6 -18.96 -7.63 14.73
C LEU A 6 -19.99 -8.74 14.61
N THR A 7 -20.68 -8.79 13.49
CA THR A 7 -21.57 -9.90 13.12
C THR A 7 -21.00 -10.53 11.87
N VAL A 8 -20.83 -11.86 11.89
CA VAL A 8 -20.49 -12.65 10.71
C VAL A 8 -21.79 -13.26 10.22
N ASP A 9 -22.10 -13.06 8.94
CA ASP A 9 -23.27 -13.63 8.28
C ASP A 9 -22.81 -14.75 7.36
N ASP A 10 -23.14 -15.99 7.70
CA ASP A 10 -22.71 -17.19 6.97
C ASP A 10 -23.30 -17.28 5.55
N ALA A 11 -24.32 -16.46 5.24
CA ALA A 11 -24.86 -16.36 3.88
C ALA A 11 -24.03 -15.45 2.97
N VAL A 12 -23.13 -14.65 3.53
CA VAL A 12 -22.25 -13.75 2.77
C VAL A 12 -21.05 -14.55 2.25
N LEU A 13 -20.88 -14.56 0.93
CA LEU A 13 -19.74 -15.22 0.30
C LEU A 13 -18.43 -14.61 0.81
N THR A 14 -17.38 -15.42 0.94
CA THR A 14 -16.05 -14.94 1.38
C THR A 14 -15.44 -13.90 0.44
N THR A 15 -16.00 -13.75 -0.76
CA THR A 15 -15.61 -12.77 -1.78
C THR A 15 -16.37 -11.45 -1.67
N GLU A 16 -17.41 -11.37 -0.84
CA GLU A 16 -18.14 -10.13 -0.61
C GLU A 16 -17.43 -9.26 0.43
N GLU A 17 -17.35 -7.97 0.14
CA GLU A 17 -16.72 -6.98 0.99
C GLU A 17 -17.54 -6.65 2.26
N SER A 18 -16.83 -6.16 3.27
CA SER A 18 -17.42 -5.82 4.58
C SER A 18 -18.52 -4.74 4.48
N PHE A 19 -19.58 -4.91 5.27
CA PHE A 19 -20.68 -3.96 5.41
C PHE A 19 -20.61 -3.24 6.76
N MET A 20 -20.74 -1.92 6.77
CA MET A 20 -20.72 -1.12 7.99
C MET A 20 -22.06 -0.44 8.23
N ARG A 21 -22.56 -0.53 9.47
CA ARG A 21 -23.70 0.23 9.95
C ARG A 21 -23.35 0.98 11.22
N ILE A 22 -23.66 2.27 11.25
CA ILE A 22 -23.47 3.16 12.39
C ILE A 22 -24.85 3.54 12.91
N ALA A 23 -25.08 3.30 14.20
CA ALA A 23 -26.28 3.77 14.91
C ALA A 23 -25.90 4.95 15.81
N THR A 24 -26.67 6.04 15.74
CA THR A 24 -26.46 7.25 16.55
C THR A 24 -27.35 7.24 17.78
N ARG A 25 -26.97 8.00 18.81
CA ARG A 25 -27.73 8.06 20.09
C ARG A 25 -29.15 8.59 19.95
N ASP A 26 -29.41 9.37 18.90
CA ASP A 26 -30.74 9.89 18.56
C ASP A 26 -31.61 8.88 17.78
N GLY A 27 -31.14 7.63 17.64
CA GLY A 27 -31.89 6.53 17.01
C GLY A 27 -31.76 6.45 15.49
N ARG A 28 -31.03 7.36 14.84
CA ARG A 28 -30.76 7.25 13.39
C ARG A 28 -29.75 6.13 13.11
N SER A 29 -29.81 5.59 11.89
CA SER A 29 -28.82 4.63 11.42
C SER A 29 -28.36 4.97 10.00
N PHE A 30 -27.08 4.75 9.77
CA PHE A 30 -26.43 4.94 8.47
C PHE A 30 -25.74 3.64 8.11
N ALA A 31 -25.92 3.21 6.88
CA ALA A 31 -25.32 1.99 6.38
C ALA A 31 -24.61 2.28 5.07
N THR A 32 -23.41 1.73 4.91
CA THR A 32 -22.68 1.78 3.65
C THR A 32 -21.94 0.48 3.40
N ARG A 33 -21.80 0.13 2.13
CA ARG A 33 -21.02 -1.00 1.65
C ARG A 33 -19.97 -0.48 0.69
N VAL A 34 -18.72 -0.86 0.90
CA VAL A 34 -17.66 -0.63 -0.09
C VAL A 34 -17.71 -1.81 -1.05
N THR A 35 -18.15 -1.59 -2.29
CA THR A 35 -18.27 -2.67 -3.28
C THR A 35 -17.00 -2.87 -4.09
N ASN A 36 -16.24 -1.80 -4.33
CA ASN A 36 -14.96 -1.81 -5.05
C ASN A 36 -13.92 -1.03 -4.24
N PRO A 37 -13.24 -1.65 -3.26
CA PRO A 37 -12.26 -0.94 -2.46
C PRO A 37 -11.09 -0.47 -3.33
N LEU A 38 -10.51 0.68 -2.96
CA LEU A 38 -9.29 1.17 -3.62
C LEU A 38 -8.19 0.10 -3.50
N ASP A 39 -7.44 -0.10 -4.58
CA ASP A 39 -6.40 -1.13 -4.72
C ASP A 39 -6.94 -2.56 -4.99
N SER A 40 -8.26 -2.73 -5.14
CA SER A 40 -8.82 -3.97 -5.69
C SER A 40 -8.59 -4.05 -7.21
N PRO A 41 -8.60 -5.26 -7.81
CA PRO A 41 -8.52 -5.39 -9.27
C PRO A 41 -9.61 -4.61 -10.03
N ALA A 42 -10.78 -4.41 -9.41
CA ALA A 42 -11.89 -3.65 -9.98
C ALA A 42 -11.79 -2.13 -9.76
N ASN A 43 -10.91 -1.67 -8.86
CA ASN A 43 -10.65 -0.25 -8.58
C ASN A 43 -9.15 -0.04 -8.29
N PRO A 44 -8.30 -0.18 -9.32
CA PRO A 44 -6.86 -0.13 -9.17
C PRO A 44 -6.41 1.26 -8.72
N VAL A 45 -5.35 1.30 -7.94
CA VAL A 45 -4.69 2.56 -7.58
C VAL A 45 -4.06 3.20 -8.82
N GLY A 46 -4.17 4.52 -8.93
CA GLY A 46 -3.49 5.27 -9.98
C GLY A 46 -1.98 5.26 -9.78
N GLU A 47 -1.23 5.32 -10.87
CA GLU A 47 0.23 5.24 -10.89
C GLU A 47 0.91 6.25 -9.94
N ALA A 48 0.45 7.49 -9.93
CA ALA A 48 0.98 8.52 -9.02
C ALA A 48 0.82 8.12 -7.54
N ALA A 49 -0.37 7.65 -7.15
CA ALA A 49 -0.64 7.22 -5.78
C ALA A 49 0.13 5.95 -5.40
N PHE A 50 0.38 5.06 -6.36
CA PHE A 50 1.25 3.89 -6.17
C PHE A 50 2.69 4.31 -5.87
N PHE A 51 3.26 5.24 -6.66
CA PHE A 51 4.63 5.71 -6.44
C PHE A 51 4.77 6.57 -5.18
N ASP A 52 3.76 7.36 -4.82
CA ASP A 52 3.76 8.09 -3.55
C ASP A 52 3.76 7.14 -2.34
N LYS A 53 2.96 6.07 -2.40
CA LYS A 53 2.98 4.99 -1.39
C LYS A 53 4.35 4.31 -1.34
N THR A 54 4.94 4.03 -2.50
CA THR A 54 6.28 3.44 -2.61
C THR A 54 7.34 4.33 -1.97
N ARG A 55 7.32 5.64 -2.24
CA ARG A 55 8.22 6.61 -1.61
C ARG A 55 8.08 6.63 -0.09
N GLY A 56 6.83 6.65 0.40
CA GLY A 56 6.55 6.67 1.83
C GLY A 56 7.07 5.42 2.55
N LEU A 57 6.88 4.23 1.97
CA LEU A 57 7.32 2.96 2.57
C LEU A 57 8.84 2.75 2.44
N CYS A 58 9.39 2.89 1.25
CA CYS A 58 10.82 2.66 1.01
C CYS A 58 11.70 3.72 1.68
N GLY A 59 11.23 4.97 1.78
CA GLY A 59 11.92 6.05 2.48
C GLY A 59 12.15 5.80 3.97
N MET A 60 11.50 4.79 4.57
CA MET A 60 11.78 4.36 5.94
C MET A 60 13.12 3.62 6.07
N ALA A 61 13.63 3.06 4.98
CA ALA A 61 14.85 2.24 4.97
C ALA A 61 15.92 2.74 4.00
N LEU A 62 15.53 3.46 2.95
CA LEU A 62 16.40 3.91 1.87
C LEU A 62 16.47 5.43 1.82
N SER A 63 17.59 5.96 1.31
CA SER A 63 17.71 7.38 1.01
C SER A 63 16.79 7.78 -0.14
N ALA A 64 16.33 9.03 -0.18
CA ALA A 64 15.47 9.51 -1.27
C ALA A 64 16.04 9.24 -2.68
N PRO A 65 17.35 9.44 -2.95
CA PRO A 65 17.93 9.08 -4.25
C PRO A 65 17.86 7.58 -4.56
N ALA A 66 18.03 6.71 -3.56
CA ALA A 66 17.90 5.26 -3.73
C ALA A 66 16.46 4.85 -4.01
N VAL A 67 15.49 5.50 -3.36
CA VAL A 67 14.05 5.32 -3.62
C VAL A 67 13.69 5.73 -5.05
N GLU A 68 14.13 6.89 -5.54
CA GLU A 68 13.84 7.29 -6.93
C GLU A 68 14.53 6.37 -7.94
N ARG A 69 15.75 5.90 -7.65
CA ARG A 69 16.44 4.92 -8.51
C ARG A 69 15.69 3.58 -8.56
N LEU A 70 15.13 3.14 -7.44
CA LEU A 70 14.28 1.94 -7.38
C LEU A 70 13.01 2.10 -8.22
N ILE A 71 12.32 3.24 -8.08
CA ILE A 71 11.09 3.55 -8.82
C ILE A 71 11.35 3.54 -10.33
N ALA A 72 12.40 4.23 -10.79
CA ALA A 72 12.77 4.27 -12.19
C ALA A 72 13.12 2.87 -12.74
N GLY A 73 13.93 2.10 -12.00
CA GLY A 73 14.33 0.76 -12.42
C GLY A 73 13.17 -0.24 -12.50
N VAL A 74 12.21 -0.18 -11.58
CA VAL A 74 11.00 -1.04 -11.62
C VAL A 74 10.05 -0.63 -12.74
N HIS A 75 9.94 0.66 -13.05
CA HIS A 75 9.11 1.12 -14.16
C HIS A 75 9.64 0.59 -15.52
N ASP A 76 10.95 0.54 -15.69
CA ASP A 76 11.61 0.14 -16.94
C ASP A 76 12.06 -1.34 -16.97
N LEU A 77 11.58 -2.13 -16.02
CA LEU A 77 12.01 -3.52 -15.75
C LEU A 77 11.95 -4.44 -16.98
N GLY A 78 10.96 -4.26 -17.84
CA GLY A 78 10.80 -5.07 -19.05
C GLY A 78 11.91 -4.89 -20.08
N GLY A 79 12.73 -3.84 -19.95
CA GLY A 79 13.85 -3.55 -20.84
C GLY A 79 15.23 -3.88 -20.26
N ASP A 80 15.32 -4.31 -19.01
CA ASP A 80 16.59 -4.58 -18.31
C ASP A 80 16.70 -6.06 -17.90
N PRO A 81 17.47 -6.89 -18.64
CA PRO A 81 17.61 -8.30 -18.33
C PRO A 81 18.49 -8.58 -17.10
N ASP A 82 19.46 -7.69 -16.86
CA ASP A 82 20.55 -7.73 -15.88
C ASP A 82 20.20 -7.27 -14.45
N MET A 83 19.52 -6.12 -14.38
CA MET A 83 19.23 -5.37 -13.15
C MET A 83 20.40 -5.21 -12.15
N PRO A 84 21.66 -4.97 -12.58
CA PRO A 84 22.79 -4.88 -11.65
C PRO A 84 22.62 -3.74 -10.64
N TRP A 85 21.85 -2.70 -11.00
CA TRP A 85 21.53 -1.57 -10.14
C TRP A 85 20.72 -1.93 -8.90
N LEU A 86 19.99 -3.06 -8.90
CA LEU A 86 19.10 -3.43 -7.81
C LEU A 86 19.91 -3.76 -6.54
N GLY A 87 21.04 -4.45 -6.69
CA GLY A 87 21.95 -4.75 -5.59
C GLY A 87 22.57 -3.51 -4.96
N ASP A 88 22.90 -2.49 -5.76
CA ASP A 88 23.42 -1.22 -5.26
C ASP A 88 22.39 -0.45 -4.42
N VAL A 89 21.12 -0.55 -4.81
CA VAL A 89 20.01 0.16 -4.16
C VAL A 89 19.57 -0.53 -2.87
N LEU A 90 19.54 -1.86 -2.86
CA LEU A 90 19.10 -2.67 -1.71
C LEU A 90 20.25 -3.08 -0.77
N GLY A 91 21.49 -2.78 -1.14
CA GLY A 91 22.67 -3.12 -0.34
C GLY A 91 22.69 -2.43 1.03
N PRO A 92 23.48 -2.96 1.99
CA PRO A 92 23.64 -2.31 3.28
C PRO A 92 24.19 -0.88 3.09
N PRO A 93 23.80 0.08 3.95
CA PRO A 93 24.33 1.43 3.86
C PRO A 93 25.85 1.37 3.85
N ARG A 94 26.48 1.96 2.81
CA ARG A 94 27.93 2.01 2.69
C ARG A 94 28.49 2.66 3.96
N PRO A 95 29.42 2.02 4.68
CA PRO A 95 30.05 2.65 5.83
C PRO A 95 30.68 3.98 5.39
N PRO A 96 30.63 5.04 6.22
CA PRO A 96 31.22 6.32 5.86
C PRO A 96 32.70 6.16 5.52
N PRO A 97 33.24 6.96 4.59
CA PRO A 97 34.68 6.94 4.31
C PRO A 97 35.43 7.25 5.61
N VAL A 98 36.31 6.34 6.01
CA VAL A 98 37.30 6.60 7.04
C VAL A 98 38.41 7.38 6.33
N PHE A 99 38.57 8.64 6.70
CA PHE A 99 39.73 9.42 6.29
C PHE A 99 40.83 9.18 7.34
N ASP A 100 41.98 8.66 6.89
CA ASP A 100 43.21 8.54 7.68
C ASP A 100 43.84 9.91 7.97
#